data_AF-A0A1Z3CFF2-F1
#
_entry.id   AF-A0A1Z3CFF2-F1
#
_cell.length_a   1.000
_cell.length_b   1.000
_cell.length_c   1.000
_cell.angle_alpha   90.00
_cell.angle_beta   90.00
_cell.angle_gamma   90.00
#
_symmetry.space_group_name_H-M   'P 1'
#
loop_
_entity.id
_entity.type
_entity.pdbx_description
1 polymer ?
#
loop_
_entity_poly.entity_id
_entity_poly.type
_entity_poly.pdbx_seq_one_letter_code
_entity_poly.pdbx_strand_id
1 'polypeptide(L)'
;MAIKVKLEKDGFIKDGFVGYSYTSALLDFWVPAFRLDFSAFVFFFGIYMLEKFLSEFFEIYSILNYYSVENTWLLYIFNAGVPIFSFFIALFIAFFYNKYYTKKMLKEGWKPLENDEYSNAILKGYRYLDYTDVEIRDENKMQRYRSFINKARGNEVKKCLGFIIYWIIMFILLYLLYNKSYFIINFN
;
A
#
# COMPACT_ATOMS: atom_id res chain seq x y z
N MET A 1 10.39 -1.06 -2.37
CA MET A 1 9.60 -2.25 -2.72
C MET A 1 9.26 -2.98 -1.43
N ALA A 2 8.22 -3.81 -1.40
CA ALA A 2 7.97 -4.72 -0.28
C ALA A 2 9.15 -5.68 -0.06
N ILE A 3 9.31 -6.18 1.15
CA ILE A 3 10.26 -7.26 1.44
C ILE A 3 9.70 -8.54 0.81
N LYS A 4 10.50 -9.22 -0.01
CA LYS A 4 10.12 -10.47 -0.63
C LYS A 4 10.52 -11.64 0.25
N VAL A 5 9.64 -12.62 0.35
CA VAL A 5 9.91 -13.92 0.97
C VAL A 5 9.57 -15.01 -0.03
N LYS A 6 10.35 -16.09 -0.06
CA LYS A 6 10.10 -17.23 -0.94
C LYS A 6 9.22 -18.22 -0.21
N LEU A 7 8.12 -18.60 -0.85
CA LEU A 7 7.20 -19.61 -0.38
C LEU A 7 7.13 -20.77 -1.36
N GLU A 8 6.97 -21.97 -0.84
CA GLU A 8 6.87 -23.21 -1.59
C GLU A 8 5.58 -23.96 -1.22
N LYS A 9 4.98 -24.57 -2.24
CA LYS A 9 3.84 -25.46 -2.12
C LYS A 9 3.84 -26.43 -3.30
N ASP A 10 3.81 -27.72 -3.02
CA ASP A 10 3.75 -28.79 -4.03
C ASP A 10 4.86 -28.68 -5.10
N GLY A 11 6.07 -28.26 -4.70
CA GLY A 11 7.21 -28.04 -5.61
C GLY A 11 7.18 -26.71 -6.38
N PHE A 12 6.10 -25.92 -6.27
CA PHE A 12 6.02 -24.59 -6.88
C PHE A 12 6.54 -23.52 -5.92
N ILE A 13 7.36 -22.61 -6.43
CA ILE A 13 7.90 -21.48 -5.66
C ILE A 13 7.19 -20.19 -6.09
N LYS A 14 6.68 -19.44 -5.12
CA LYS A 14 6.03 -18.14 -5.33
C LYS A 14 6.53 -17.10 -4.33
N ASP A 15 6.58 -15.85 -4.76
CA ASP A 15 6.94 -14.73 -3.90
C ASP A 15 5.76 -14.36 -2.97
N GLY A 16 6.02 -14.37 -1.67
CA GLY A 16 5.25 -13.64 -0.67
C GLY A 16 5.85 -12.26 -0.42
N PHE A 17 5.06 -11.37 0.18
CA PHE A 17 5.44 -9.98 0.44
C PHE A 17 5.14 -9.55 1.87
N VAL A 18 6.09 -8.83 2.48
CA VAL A 18 6.00 -8.37 3.85
C VAL A 18 6.32 -6.88 3.92
N GLY A 19 5.64 -6.18 4.82
CA GLY A 19 5.82 -4.75 5.03
C GLY A 19 5.12 -3.85 4.01
N TYR A 20 5.38 -2.56 4.13
CA TYR A 20 4.81 -1.49 3.33
C TYR A 20 5.37 -1.54 1.89
N SER A 21 4.68 -0.98 0.88
CA SER A 21 5.27 -0.80 -0.44
C SER A 21 4.75 0.42 -1.18
N TYR A 22 5.64 1.36 -1.49
CA TYR A 22 5.34 2.49 -2.39
C TYR A 22 4.90 2.02 -3.77
N THR A 23 5.44 0.91 -4.29
CA THR A 23 4.98 0.36 -5.58
C THR A 23 3.55 -0.13 -5.50
N SER A 24 3.10 -0.56 -4.32
CA SER A 24 1.72 -0.97 -4.13
C SER A 24 0.77 0.22 -3.99
N ALA A 25 1.25 1.34 -3.44
CA ALA A 25 0.50 2.60 -3.46
C ALA A 25 0.31 3.12 -4.89
N LEU A 26 1.36 3.05 -5.72
CA LEU A 26 1.34 3.60 -7.07
C LEU A 26 0.57 2.75 -8.08
N LEU A 27 0.66 1.42 -7.97
CA LEU A 27 -0.02 0.49 -8.89
C LEU A 27 -1.45 0.15 -8.43
N ASP A 28 -1.79 0.46 -7.18
CA ASP A 28 -3.14 0.36 -6.64
C ASP A 28 -3.81 -1.01 -6.90
N PHE A 29 -5.00 -1.06 -7.49
CA PHE A 29 -5.72 -2.31 -7.78
C PHE A 29 -5.01 -3.24 -8.78
N TRP A 30 -4.01 -2.75 -9.54
CA TRP A 30 -3.20 -3.61 -10.41
C TRP A 30 -2.29 -4.56 -9.63
N VAL A 31 -1.95 -4.24 -8.38
CA VAL A 31 -1.04 -5.07 -7.58
C VAL A 31 -1.60 -6.48 -7.38
N PRO A 32 -2.87 -6.66 -6.97
CA PRO A 32 -3.51 -7.97 -7.00
C PRO A 32 -3.48 -8.69 -8.35
N ALA A 33 -3.69 -7.97 -9.46
CA ALA A 33 -3.66 -8.57 -10.80
C ALA A 33 -2.30 -9.20 -11.10
N PHE A 34 -1.21 -8.46 -10.88
CA PHE A 34 0.15 -8.96 -11.10
C PHE A 34 0.55 -10.12 -10.17
N ARG A 35 -0.15 -10.28 -9.04
CA ARG A 35 0.06 -11.40 -8.11
C ARG A 35 -0.84 -12.60 -8.40
N LEU A 36 -1.72 -12.49 -9.40
CA LEU A 36 -2.74 -13.47 -9.72
C LEU A 36 -3.68 -13.72 -8.53
N ASP A 37 -3.98 -12.69 -7.76
CA ASP A 37 -4.97 -12.72 -6.67
C ASP A 37 -6.30 -12.16 -7.18
N PHE A 38 -7.01 -12.98 -7.96
CA PHE A 38 -8.21 -12.55 -8.68
C PHE A 38 -9.31 -12.01 -7.77
N SER A 39 -9.53 -12.62 -6.60
CA SER A 39 -10.53 -12.15 -5.64
C SER A 39 -10.23 -10.73 -5.13
N ALA A 40 -8.99 -10.45 -4.78
CA ALA A 40 -8.60 -9.11 -4.35
C ALA A 40 -8.60 -8.12 -5.51
N PHE A 41 -8.20 -8.56 -6.72
CA PHE A 41 -8.27 -7.74 -7.93
C PHE A 41 -9.71 -7.28 -8.19
N VAL A 42 -10.68 -8.20 -8.24
CA VAL A 42 -12.09 -7.85 -8.48
C VAL A 42 -12.63 -6.91 -7.42
N PHE A 43 -12.29 -7.13 -6.14
CA PHE A 43 -12.71 -6.25 -5.05
C PHE A 43 -12.19 -4.81 -5.21
N PHE A 44 -10.88 -4.64 -5.40
CA PHE A 44 -10.28 -3.31 -5.55
C PHE A 44 -10.64 -2.65 -6.89
N PHE A 45 -10.78 -3.44 -7.96
CA PHE A 45 -11.29 -2.96 -9.24
C PHE A 45 -12.72 -2.44 -9.12
N GLY A 46 -13.58 -3.11 -8.35
CA GLY A 46 -14.93 -2.63 -8.06
C GLY A 46 -14.93 -1.28 -7.32
N ILE A 47 -14.06 -1.11 -6.32
CA ILE A 47 -13.86 0.18 -5.64
C ILE A 47 -13.41 1.25 -6.62
N TYR A 48 -12.40 0.95 -7.45
CA TYR A 48 -11.91 1.87 -8.48
C TYR A 48 -13.01 2.32 -9.44
N MET A 49 -13.84 1.39 -9.94
CA MET A 49 -14.95 1.72 -10.82
C MET A 49 -16.02 2.58 -10.13
N LEU A 50 -16.28 2.32 -8.85
CA LEU A 50 -17.19 3.15 -8.05
C LEU A 50 -16.63 4.57 -7.86
N GLU A 51 -15.34 4.70 -7.58
CA GLU A 51 -14.66 6.01 -7.47
C GLU A 51 -14.78 6.80 -8.77
N LYS A 52 -14.55 6.17 -9.92
CA LYS A 52 -14.73 6.81 -11.24
C LYS A 52 -16.16 7.19 -11.51
N PHE A 53 -17.11 6.34 -11.19
CA PHE A 53 -18.51 6.70 -11.31
C PHE A 53 -18.87 7.91 -10.46
N LEU A 54 -18.45 7.94 -9.18
CA LEU A 54 -18.76 9.02 -8.25
C LEU A 54 -18.10 10.35 -8.64
N SER A 55 -16.84 10.30 -9.08
CA SER A 55 -16.11 11.46 -9.58
C SER A 55 -16.87 12.14 -10.71
N GLU A 56 -17.20 11.38 -11.75
CA GLU A 56 -17.88 11.87 -12.94
C GLU A 56 -19.32 12.30 -12.64
N PHE A 57 -20.01 11.58 -11.76
CA PHE A 57 -21.34 11.95 -11.28
C PHE A 57 -21.33 13.31 -10.57
N PHE A 58 -20.39 13.54 -9.64
CA PHE A 58 -20.30 14.80 -8.91
C PHE A 58 -19.86 15.96 -9.80
N GLU A 59 -18.97 15.72 -10.77
CA GLU A 59 -18.57 16.74 -11.74
C GLU A 59 -19.77 17.20 -12.59
N ILE A 60 -20.51 16.26 -13.17
CA ILE A 60 -21.72 16.57 -13.95
C ILE A 60 -22.77 17.28 -13.08
N TYR A 61 -22.99 16.79 -11.86
CA TYR A 61 -23.92 17.39 -10.92
C TYR A 61 -23.54 18.84 -10.58
N SER A 62 -22.26 19.12 -10.39
CA SER A 62 -21.75 20.48 -10.16
C SER A 62 -21.97 21.40 -11.35
N ILE A 63 -21.77 20.93 -12.59
CA ILE A 63 -21.99 21.71 -13.81
C ILE A 63 -23.47 22.06 -13.96
N LEU A 64 -24.35 21.07 -13.84
CA LEU A 64 -25.79 21.25 -14.02
C LEU A 64 -26.42 22.18 -12.97
N ASN A 65 -25.83 22.23 -11.78
CA ASN A 65 -26.37 22.99 -10.65
C ASN A 65 -25.55 24.22 -10.26
N TYR A 66 -24.67 24.69 -11.15
CA TYR A 66 -23.72 25.77 -10.87
C TYR A 66 -24.38 27.07 -10.37
N TYR A 67 -25.54 27.43 -10.93
CA TYR A 67 -26.30 28.63 -10.53
C TYR A 67 -27.45 28.35 -9.55
N SER A 68 -27.77 27.08 -9.27
CA SER A 68 -28.95 26.67 -8.48
C SER A 68 -28.63 26.19 -7.07
N VAL A 69 -27.40 25.79 -6.79
CA VAL A 69 -27.01 25.26 -5.47
C VAL A 69 -26.53 26.39 -4.56
N GLU A 70 -27.34 26.71 -3.55
CA GLU A 70 -26.98 27.65 -2.47
C GLU A 70 -25.76 27.16 -1.65
N ASN A 71 -25.51 25.85 -1.64
CA ASN A 71 -24.51 25.22 -0.78
C ASN A 71 -23.25 24.80 -1.56
N THR A 72 -22.54 25.79 -2.09
CA THR A 72 -21.29 25.63 -2.87
C THR A 72 -20.25 24.77 -2.15
N TRP A 73 -20.21 24.84 -0.82
CA TRP A 73 -19.30 24.05 0.01
C TRP A 73 -19.52 22.53 -0.10
N LEU A 74 -20.76 22.07 -0.17
CA LEU A 74 -21.06 20.63 -0.33
C LEU A 74 -20.54 20.10 -1.67
N LEU A 75 -20.67 20.89 -2.75
CA LEU A 75 -20.12 20.52 -4.05
C LEU A 75 -18.60 20.40 -4.01
N TYR A 76 -17.91 21.34 -3.35
CA TYR A 76 -16.46 21.27 -3.17
C TYR A 76 -16.05 20.04 -2.36
N ILE A 77 -16.78 19.70 -1.30
CA ILE A 77 -16.51 18.49 -0.51
C ILE A 77 -16.65 17.24 -1.34
N PHE A 78 -17.70 17.10 -2.15
CA PHE A 78 -17.87 15.88 -2.95
C PHE A 78 -16.80 15.76 -4.03
N ASN A 79 -16.50 16.83 -4.75
CA ASN A 79 -15.48 16.83 -5.81
C ASN A 79 -14.06 16.62 -5.25
N ALA A 80 -13.72 17.20 -4.09
CA ALA A 80 -12.43 16.97 -3.45
C ALA A 80 -12.39 15.66 -2.64
N GLY A 81 -13.54 15.19 -2.16
CA GLY A 81 -13.65 14.03 -1.28
C GLY A 81 -13.35 12.72 -1.99
N VAL A 82 -13.80 12.56 -3.24
CA VAL A 82 -13.51 11.37 -4.05
C VAL A 82 -12.00 11.16 -4.26
N PRO A 83 -11.20 12.13 -4.75
CA PRO A 83 -9.76 11.94 -4.92
C PRO A 83 -9.02 11.76 -3.59
N ILE A 84 -9.47 12.41 -2.50
CA ILE A 84 -8.92 12.19 -1.16
C ILE A 84 -9.19 10.74 -0.70
N PHE A 85 -10.40 10.24 -0.91
CA PHE A 85 -10.76 8.86 -0.59
C PHE A 85 -9.91 7.86 -1.38
N SER A 86 -9.76 8.08 -2.69
CA SER A 86 -8.90 7.26 -3.56
C SER A 86 -7.46 7.21 -3.06
N PHE A 87 -6.92 8.35 -2.61
CA PHE A 87 -5.60 8.39 -1.99
C PHE A 87 -5.51 7.52 -0.72
N PHE A 88 -6.55 7.53 0.13
CA PHE A 88 -6.59 6.66 1.32
C PHE A 88 -6.69 5.18 0.96
N ILE A 89 -7.40 4.81 -0.11
CA ILE A 89 -7.45 3.43 -0.62
C ILE A 89 -6.05 2.98 -1.09
N ALA A 90 -5.35 3.82 -1.86
CA ALA A 90 -3.98 3.53 -2.29
C ALA A 90 -3.03 3.34 -1.09
N LEU A 91 -3.15 4.18 -0.05
CA LEU A 91 -2.40 3.98 1.21
C LEU A 91 -2.77 2.66 1.89
N PHE A 92 -4.07 2.34 1.97
CA PHE A 92 -4.53 1.10 2.58
C PHE A 92 -3.93 -0.12 1.86
N ILE A 93 -3.96 -0.16 0.53
CA ILE A 93 -3.33 -1.22 -0.26
C ILE A 93 -1.83 -1.28 0.02
N ALA A 94 -1.14 -0.14 0.05
CA ALA A 94 0.29 -0.08 0.29
C ALA A 94 0.75 -0.67 1.62
N PHE A 95 -0.05 -0.50 2.68
CA PHE A 95 0.27 -0.98 4.04
C PHE A 95 -0.28 -2.38 4.33
N PHE A 96 -1.49 -2.70 3.85
CA PHE A 96 -2.21 -3.89 4.30
C PHE A 96 -2.26 -5.01 3.28
N TYR A 97 -2.26 -4.73 1.97
CA TYR A 97 -2.45 -5.76 0.95
C TYR A 97 -1.35 -6.84 0.99
N ASN A 98 -0.08 -6.45 1.19
CA ASN A 98 1.04 -7.41 1.29
C ASN A 98 0.83 -8.39 2.46
N LYS A 99 0.42 -7.87 3.62
CA LYS A 99 0.14 -8.68 4.81
C LYS A 99 -1.02 -9.64 4.55
N TYR A 100 -2.11 -9.13 3.98
CA TYR A 100 -3.27 -9.95 3.62
C TYR A 100 -2.88 -11.08 2.65
N TYR A 101 -2.22 -10.72 1.55
CA TYR A 101 -1.83 -11.65 0.48
C TYR A 101 -0.93 -12.78 1.00
N THR A 102 0.11 -12.44 1.76
CA THR A 102 1.03 -13.45 2.29
C THR A 102 0.35 -14.32 3.35
N LYS A 103 -0.48 -13.75 4.23
CA LYS A 103 -1.25 -14.56 5.19
C LYS A 103 -2.25 -15.48 4.51
N LYS A 104 -2.88 -15.04 3.41
CA LYS A 104 -3.76 -15.88 2.59
C LYS A 104 -2.98 -17.07 2.02
N MET A 105 -1.80 -16.84 1.44
CA MET A 105 -0.94 -17.92 0.95
C MET A 105 -0.56 -18.91 2.06
N LEU A 106 -0.14 -18.42 3.23
CA LEU A 106 0.21 -19.31 4.35
C LEU A 106 -0.98 -20.18 4.79
N LYS A 107 -2.21 -19.63 4.80
CA LYS A 107 -3.44 -20.38 5.08
C LYS A 107 -3.77 -21.42 4.01
N GLU A 108 -3.42 -21.15 2.76
CA GLU A 108 -3.58 -22.06 1.63
C GLU A 108 -2.51 -23.17 1.59
N GLY A 109 -1.62 -23.24 2.58
CA GLY A 109 -0.63 -24.31 2.74
C GLY A 109 0.76 -23.97 2.21
N TRP A 110 0.99 -22.76 1.71
CA TRP A 110 2.33 -22.30 1.34
C TRP A 110 3.22 -22.16 2.57
N LYS A 111 4.49 -22.57 2.47
CA LYS A 111 5.46 -22.52 3.57
C LYS A 111 6.77 -21.88 3.11
N PRO A 112 7.59 -21.32 4.02
CA PRO A 112 8.96 -20.97 3.67
C PRO A 112 9.71 -22.21 3.16
N LEU A 113 10.64 -22.02 2.23
CA LEU A 113 11.53 -23.10 1.81
C LEU A 113 12.34 -23.60 3.01
N GLU A 114 12.57 -24.90 3.09
CA GLU A 114 13.23 -25.55 4.25
C GLU A 114 14.59 -24.94 4.59
N ASN A 115 15.38 -24.62 3.56
CA ASN A 115 16.73 -24.05 3.71
C ASN A 115 16.77 -22.51 3.63
N ASP A 116 15.62 -21.83 3.56
CA ASP A 116 15.56 -20.37 3.49
C ASP A 116 15.38 -19.75 4.89
N GLU A 117 16.49 -19.68 5.63
CA GLU A 117 16.54 -19.03 6.95
C GLU A 117 16.06 -17.58 6.91
N TYR A 118 16.30 -16.86 5.80
CA TYR A 118 15.90 -15.46 5.67
C TYR A 118 14.38 -15.32 5.62
N SER A 119 13.70 -16.02 4.69
CA SER A 119 12.24 -15.94 4.56
C SER A 119 11.55 -16.40 5.83
N ASN A 120 12.06 -17.45 6.47
CA ASN A 120 11.55 -17.95 7.74
C ASN A 120 11.68 -16.90 8.87
N ALA A 121 12.87 -16.28 9.00
CA ALA A 121 13.11 -15.21 9.97
C ALA A 121 12.20 -14.00 9.73
N ILE A 122 12.03 -13.55 8.48
CA ILE A 122 11.19 -12.41 8.16
C ILE A 122 9.73 -12.70 8.50
N LEU A 123 9.19 -13.85 8.09
CA LEU A 123 7.81 -14.20 8.40
C LEU A 123 7.55 -14.26 9.91
N LYS A 124 8.49 -14.78 10.70
CA LYS A 124 8.39 -14.81 12.16
C LYS A 124 8.55 -13.43 12.78
N GLY A 125 9.49 -12.63 12.28
CA GLY A 125 9.71 -11.24 12.71
C GLY A 125 8.47 -10.35 12.54
N TYR A 126 7.67 -10.62 11.52
CA TYR A 126 6.39 -9.92 11.27
C TYR A 126 5.17 -10.62 11.87
N ARG A 127 5.37 -11.69 12.66
CA ARG A 127 4.31 -12.48 13.33
C ARG A 127 3.32 -13.11 12.36
N TYR A 128 3.83 -13.65 11.26
CA TYR A 128 3.06 -14.44 10.31
C TYR A 128 3.22 -15.94 10.59
N LEU A 129 4.33 -16.32 11.21
CA LEU A 129 4.62 -17.66 11.73
C LEU A 129 5.16 -17.54 13.16
N ASP A 130 5.01 -18.63 13.92
CA ASP A 130 5.55 -18.74 15.28
C ASP A 130 6.92 -19.41 15.29
N TYR A 131 7.75 -19.07 16.28
CA TYR A 131 9.02 -19.73 16.53
C TYR A 131 8.77 -21.10 17.15
N THR A 132 9.58 -22.10 16.77
CA THR A 132 9.58 -23.40 17.43
C THR A 132 10.48 -23.37 18.66
N ASP A 133 10.20 -24.20 19.67
CA ASP A 133 11.04 -24.27 20.87
C ASP A 133 12.48 -24.68 20.55
N VAL A 134 12.68 -25.50 19.51
CA VAL A 134 14.01 -25.90 19.02
C VAL A 134 14.79 -24.69 18.51
N GLU A 135 14.15 -23.82 17.73
CA GLU A 135 14.80 -22.60 17.23
C GLU A 135 15.09 -21.60 18.34
N ILE A 136 14.19 -21.47 19.32
CA ILE A 136 14.38 -20.55 20.45
C ILE A 136 15.60 -20.94 21.28
N ARG A 137 15.85 -22.25 21.44
CA ARG A 137 17.03 -22.79 22.15
C ARG A 137 18.33 -22.64 21.36
N ASP A 138 18.27 -22.44 20.05
CA ASP A 138 19.46 -22.20 19.22
C ASP A 138 19.80 -20.71 19.19
N GLU A 139 20.66 -20.28 20.13
CA GLU A 139 21.09 -18.89 20.27
C GLU A 139 21.73 -18.34 19.00
N ASN A 140 22.56 -19.14 18.32
CA ASN A 140 23.25 -18.74 17.09
C ASN A 140 22.24 -18.45 15.97
N LYS A 141 21.24 -19.32 15.81
CA LYS A 141 20.16 -19.12 14.83
C LYS A 141 19.30 -17.91 15.17
N MET A 142 18.96 -17.73 16.45
CA MET A 142 18.20 -16.55 16.90
C MET A 142 18.96 -15.25 16.68
N GLN A 143 20.28 -15.23 16.84
CA GLN A 143 21.11 -14.06 16.53
C GLN A 143 21.09 -13.73 15.03
N ARG A 144 21.20 -14.75 14.16
CA ARG A 144 21.06 -14.57 12.69
C ARG A 144 19.68 -14.03 12.33
N TYR A 145 18.61 -14.61 12.88
CA TYR A 145 17.24 -14.14 12.66
C TYR A 145 17.06 -12.68 13.09
N ARG A 146 17.54 -12.31 14.28
CA ARG A 146 17.50 -10.91 14.75
C ARG A 146 18.24 -9.97 13.80
N SER A 147 19.40 -10.38 13.29
CA SER A 147 20.16 -9.60 12.29
C SER A 147 19.34 -9.35 11.02
N PHE A 148 18.72 -10.40 10.45
CA PHE A 148 17.86 -10.27 9.27
C PHE A 148 16.67 -9.36 9.51
N ILE A 149 15.97 -9.55 10.63
CA ILE A 149 14.78 -8.76 11.01
C ILE A 149 15.16 -7.29 11.23
N ASN A 150 16.23 -7.02 11.97
CA ASN A 150 16.67 -5.65 12.24
C ASN A 150 17.06 -4.91 10.96
N LYS A 151 17.78 -5.59 10.05
CA LYS A 151 18.12 -5.03 8.73
C LYS A 151 16.86 -4.74 7.92
N ALA A 152 15.92 -5.67 7.86
CA ALA A 152 14.66 -5.51 7.14
C ALA A 152 13.82 -4.37 7.70
N ARG A 153 13.68 -4.29 9.02
CA ARG A 153 12.91 -3.23 9.71
C ARG A 153 13.55 -1.86 9.55
N GLY A 154 14.87 -1.77 9.64
CA GLY A 154 15.60 -0.53 9.37
C GLY A 154 15.36 -0.02 7.95
N ASN A 155 15.34 -0.92 6.96
CA ASN A 155 15.01 -0.57 5.58
C ASN A 155 13.55 -0.13 5.42
N GLU A 156 12.59 -0.77 6.10
CA GLU A 156 11.19 -0.34 6.09
C GLU A 156 11.03 1.08 6.64
N VAL A 157 11.69 1.40 7.76
CA VAL A 157 11.62 2.73 8.39
C VAL A 157 12.16 3.78 7.43
N LYS A 158 13.34 3.56 6.84
CA LYS A 158 13.93 4.49 5.85
C LYS A 158 13.01 4.69 4.64
N LYS A 159 12.39 3.62 4.15
CA LYS A 159 11.44 3.67 3.03
C LYS A 159 10.19 4.45 3.38
N CYS A 160 9.62 4.23 4.57
CA CYS A 160 8.45 4.96 5.05
C CYS A 160 8.75 6.46 5.22
N LEU A 161 9.89 6.79 5.83
CA LEU A 161 10.36 8.17 5.96
C LEU A 161 10.54 8.84 4.60
N GLY A 162 11.19 8.15 3.65
CA GLY A 162 11.35 8.66 2.28
C GLY A 162 10.02 8.97 1.59
N PHE A 163 9.00 8.12 1.79
CA PHE A 163 7.66 8.36 1.27
C PHE A 163 6.98 9.56 1.92
N ILE A 164 7.08 9.71 3.24
CA ILE A 164 6.53 10.87 3.96
C ILE A 164 7.19 12.17 3.48
N ILE A 165 8.53 12.18 3.38
CA ILE A 165 9.29 13.34 2.90
C ILE A 165 8.88 13.70 1.46
N TYR A 166 8.71 12.70 0.59
CA TYR A 166 8.22 12.92 -0.77
C TYR A 166 6.87 13.64 -0.78
N TRP A 167 5.89 13.19 0.03
CA TRP A 167 4.60 13.86 0.12
C TRP A 167 4.68 15.28 0.67
N ILE A 168 5.51 15.52 1.69
CA ILE A 168 5.75 16.87 2.23
C ILE A 168 6.27 17.80 1.12
N ILE A 169 7.27 17.36 0.34
CA ILE A 169 7.81 18.14 -0.78
C ILE A 169 6.73 18.40 -1.84
N MET A 170 5.94 17.38 -2.18
CA MET A 170 4.83 17.52 -3.14
C MET A 170 3.79 18.54 -2.69
N PHE A 171 3.40 18.54 -1.40
CA PHE A 171 2.48 19.54 -0.85
C PHE A 171 3.06 20.95 -0.87
N ILE A 172 4.34 21.11 -0.55
CA ILE A 172 5.02 22.41 -0.62
C ILE A 172 5.06 22.93 -2.07
N LEU A 173 5.39 22.06 -3.04
CA LEU A 173 5.41 22.44 -4.45
C LEU A 173 4.02 22.85 -4.95
N LEU A 174 2.98 22.09 -4.60
CA LEU A 174 1.58 22.43 -4.93
C LEU A 174 1.19 23.79 -4.34
N TYR A 175 1.55 24.06 -3.09
CA TYR A 175 1.29 25.35 -2.43
C TYR A 175 2.01 26.52 -3.14
N LEU A 176 3.29 26.34 -3.51
CA LEU A 176 4.06 27.35 -4.24
C LEU A 176 3.48 27.62 -5.64
N LEU A 177 3.06 26.58 -6.37
CA LEU A 177 2.43 26.71 -7.68
C LEU A 177 1.08 27.44 -7.58
N TYR A 178 0.28 27.14 -6.57
CA TYR A 178 -0.98 27.82 -6.30
C TYR A 178 -0.76 29.32 -6.05
N ASN A 179 0.17 29.67 -5.14
CA ASN A 179 0.47 31.07 -4.83
C ASN A 179 1.06 31.84 -6.02
N LYS A 180 1.93 31.21 -6.81
CA LYS A 180 2.46 31.83 -8.04
C LYS A 180 1.34 32.13 -9.05
N SER A 181 0.44 31.17 -9.25
CA SER A 181 -0.70 31.34 -10.16
C SER A 181 -1.64 32.45 -9.67
N TYR A 182 -1.93 32.49 -8.36
CA TYR A 182 -2.72 33.54 -7.73
C TYR A 182 -2.09 34.93 -7.89
N PHE A 183 -0.77 35.05 -7.75
CA PHE A 183 -0.06 36.32 -7.94
C PHE A 183 -0.12 36.80 -9.40
N ILE A 184 0.10 35.91 -10.37
CA ILE A 184 0.04 36.25 -11.81
C ILE A 184 -1.37 36.69 -12.22
N ILE A 185 -2.43 36.06 -11.69
CA ILE A 185 -3.81 36.39 -12.06
C ILE A 185 -4.27 37.73 -11.47
N ASN A 186 -3.80 38.10 -10.27
CA ASN A 186 -4.30 39.27 -9.56
C ASN A 186 -3.44 40.54 -9.72
N PHE A 187 -2.23 40.43 -10.26
CA PHE A 187 -1.26 41.54 -10.29
C PHE A 187 -0.55 41.75 -11.65
N ASN A 188 -0.98 41.05 -12.72
CA ASN A 188 -0.67 41.37 -14.12
C ASN A 188 -1.96 41.74 -14.85
#